data_AF-A0A7S1RR17-F1
#
_entry.id   AF-A0A7S1RR17-F1
#
_cell.length_a   1.000
_cell.length_b   1.000
_cell.length_c   1.000
_cell.angle_alpha   90.00
_cell.angle_beta   90.00
_cell.angle_gamma   90.00
#
_symmetry.space_group_name_H-M   'P 1'
#
loop_
_entity.id
_entity.type
_entity.pdbx_description
1 polymer ?
#
loop_
_entity_poly.entity_id
_entity_poly.type
_entity_poly.pdbx_seq_one_letter_code
_entity_poly.pdbx_strand_id
1 'polypeptide(L)'
;TETFTAQEEREEQFFSFQMKTTRNIDAYWYDHWFHGGLEYQIEHHLFPQLPRHNLHKVQPFVQEICRRHGILYKSTSFSGALLEILRDLRALSSVVHLKMG
;
A
#
# COMPACT_ATOMS: atom_id res chain seq x y z
N THR A 1 1.20 2.20 -11.61
CA THR A 1 0.26 1.38 -10.83
C THR A 1 -0.33 0.31 -11.72
N GLU A 2 -0.27 -0.96 -11.32
CA GLU A 2 -0.97 -2.03 -12.05
C GLU A 2 -2.49 -1.81 -11.90
N THR A 3 -3.24 -1.92 -12.99
CA THR A 3 -4.70 -1.75 -12.97
C THR A 3 -5.33 -3.13 -13.14
N PHE A 4 -6.05 -3.59 -12.12
CA PHE A 4 -6.81 -4.83 -12.15
C PHE A 4 -8.20 -4.56 -12.74
N THR A 5 -8.69 -5.47 -13.56
CA THR A 5 -10.10 -5.51 -13.95
C THR A 5 -10.94 -6.10 -12.81
N ALA A 6 -12.23 -5.76 -12.74
CA ALA A 6 -13.13 -6.29 -11.71
C ALA A 6 -13.25 -7.84 -11.69
N GLN A 7 -12.85 -8.51 -12.78
CA GLN A 7 -12.79 -9.96 -12.84
C GLN A 7 -11.50 -10.50 -12.23
N GLU A 8 -10.35 -9.91 -12.56
CA GLU A 8 -9.06 -10.26 -11.95
C GLU A 8 -9.09 -10.05 -10.42
N GLU A 9 -9.75 -8.98 -9.95
CA GLU A 9 -9.95 -8.73 -8.51
C GLU A 9 -10.71 -9.87 -7.81
N ARG A 10 -11.69 -10.48 -8.48
CA ARG A 10 -12.50 -11.58 -7.92
C ARG A 10 -11.79 -12.93 -7.95
N GLU A 11 -10.93 -13.13 -8.95
CA GLU A 11 -10.20 -14.38 -9.15
C GLU A 11 -8.94 -14.46 -8.28
N GLU A 12 -8.42 -13.31 -7.84
CA GLU A 12 -7.20 -13.24 -7.04
C GLU A 12 -7.44 -13.63 -5.57
N GLN A 13 -6.52 -14.43 -5.02
CA GLN A 13 -6.59 -14.83 -3.62
C GLN A 13 -6.43 -13.61 -2.71
N PHE A 14 -7.28 -13.52 -1.67
CA PHE A 14 -7.35 -12.38 -0.76
C PHE A 14 -5.98 -11.83 -0.32
N PHE A 15 -5.07 -12.70 0.15
CA PHE A 15 -3.74 -12.28 0.59
C PHE A 15 -2.94 -11.62 -0.55
N SER A 16 -2.86 -12.29 -1.71
CA SER A 16 -2.16 -11.79 -2.88
C SER A 16 -2.72 -10.45 -3.37
N PHE A 17 -4.05 -10.31 -3.36
CA PHE A 17 -4.72 -9.07 -3.71
C PHE A 17 -4.29 -7.93 -2.78
N GLN A 18 -4.33 -8.13 -1.47
CA GLN A 18 -3.90 -7.10 -0.50
C GLN A 18 -2.42 -6.73 -0.71
N MET A 19 -1.53 -7.70 -0.93
CA MET A 19 -0.11 -7.45 -1.16
C MET A 19 0.16 -6.66 -2.46
N LYS A 20 -0.69 -6.81 -3.47
CA LYS A 20 -0.53 -6.12 -4.76
C LYS A 20 -1.08 -4.70 -4.73
N THR A 21 -2.25 -4.51 -4.13
CA THR A 21 -2.99 -3.24 -4.16
C THR A 21 -2.64 -2.30 -3.01
N THR A 22 -2.10 -2.84 -1.92
CA THR A 22 -1.79 -2.07 -0.72
C THR A 22 -0.28 -1.84 -0.56
N ARG A 23 0.08 -0.77 0.14
CA ARG A 23 1.46 -0.46 0.52
C ARG A 23 1.50 0.12 1.93
N ASN A 24 2.62 -0.05 2.61
CA ASN A 24 2.92 0.64 3.85
C ASN A 24 3.80 1.87 3.64
N ILE A 25 3.83 2.71 4.67
CA ILE A 25 4.72 3.86 4.73
C ILE A 25 5.83 3.56 5.74
N ASP A 26 7.07 3.79 5.35
CA ASP A 26 8.21 3.75 6.27
C ASP A 26 8.10 4.96 7.19
N ALA A 27 7.54 4.76 8.37
CA ALA A 27 7.47 5.76 9.43
C ALA A 27 8.64 5.57 10.38
N TYR A 28 9.34 6.65 10.70
CA TYR A 28 10.25 6.66 11.84
C TYR A 28 9.45 6.63 13.16
N TRP A 29 10.10 6.24 14.25
CA TRP A 29 9.46 6.10 15.57
C TRP A 29 8.76 7.39 16.07
N TYR A 30 9.16 8.57 15.58
CA TYR A 30 8.53 9.85 15.93
C TYR A 30 7.34 10.22 15.03
N ASP A 31 7.20 9.57 13.87
CA ASP A 31 6.22 9.88 12.82
C ASP A 31 4.89 9.11 13.00
N HIS A 32 4.83 8.15 13.92
CA HIS A 32 3.63 7.38 14.23
C HIS A 32 2.44 8.26 14.63
N TRP A 33 2.71 9.36 15.34
CA TRP A 33 1.66 10.33 15.69
C TRP A 33 1.16 11.10 14.47
N PHE A 34 2.06 11.50 13.57
CA PHE A 34 1.73 12.28 12.38
C PHE A 34 0.84 11.48 11.41
N HIS A 35 1.15 10.20 11.21
CA HIS A 35 0.36 9.32 10.35
C HIS A 35 -0.89 8.76 11.03
N GLY A 36 -1.04 8.91 12.35
CA GLY A 36 -2.22 8.42 13.08
C GLY A 36 -2.44 6.91 12.98
N GLY A 37 -1.37 6.13 12.78
CA GLY A 37 -1.44 4.68 12.58
C GLY A 37 -1.81 4.24 11.16
N LEU A 38 -1.74 5.13 10.16
CA LEU A 38 -2.01 4.82 8.75
C LEU A 38 -0.80 4.20 8.02
N GLU A 39 0.35 4.09 8.67
CA GLU A 39 1.57 3.50 8.11
C GLU A 39 1.50 1.97 7.93
N TYR A 40 0.52 1.30 8.54
CA TYR A 40 0.33 -0.16 8.54
C TYR A 40 -0.90 -0.62 7.72
N GLN A 41 -1.08 -0.10 6.50
CA GLN A 41 -2.23 -0.46 5.65
C GLN A 41 -2.26 -1.95 5.28
N ILE A 42 -1.12 -2.57 4.98
CA ILE A 42 -1.07 -4.00 4.62
C ILE A 42 -1.64 -4.83 5.77
N GLU A 43 -1.17 -4.62 7.00
CA GLU A 43 -1.65 -5.33 8.17
C GLU A 43 -3.11 -4.99 8.47
N HIS A 44 -3.54 -3.74 8.26
CA HIS A 44 -4.92 -3.33 8.45
C HIS A 44 -5.87 -4.07 7.49
N HIS A 45 -5.48 -4.24 6.23
CA HIS A 45 -6.29 -4.95 5.24
C HIS A 45 -6.27 -6.46 5.46
N LEU A 46 -5.16 -7.03 5.94
CA LEU A 46 -5.07 -8.45 6.30
C LEU A 46 -5.83 -8.79 7.59
N PHE A 47 -5.81 -7.88 8.57
CA PHE A 47 -6.39 -8.07 9.91
C PHE A 47 -7.26 -6.86 10.31
N PRO A 48 -8.40 -6.62 9.62
CA PRO A 48 -9.23 -5.42 9.85
C PRO A 48 -9.83 -5.32 11.24
N GLN A 49 -9.96 -6.47 11.94
CA GLN A 49 -10.46 -6.53 13.31
C GLN A 49 -9.39 -6.23 14.37
N LEU A 50 -8.10 -6.21 14.00
CA LEU A 50 -7.03 -5.92 14.93
C LEU A 50 -6.93 -4.39 15.14
N PRO A 51 -6.90 -3.90 16.39
CA PRO A 51 -6.73 -2.48 16.66
C PRO A 51 -5.45 -1.93 16.04
N ARG A 52 -5.51 -0.72 15.46
CA ARG A 52 -4.38 -0.10 14.74
C ARG A 52 -3.08 -0.04 15.56
N HIS A 53 -3.20 0.25 16.86
CA HIS A 53 -2.05 0.30 17.76
C HIS A 53 -1.36 -1.06 17.97
N ASN A 54 -1.97 -2.18 17.55
CA ASN A 54 -1.35 -3.51 17.60
C ASN A 54 -0.78 -3.96 16.25
N LEU A 55 -1.01 -3.23 15.16
CA LEU A 55 -0.55 -3.62 13.82
C LEU A 55 0.98 -3.70 13.72
N HIS A 56 1.70 -2.81 14.41
CA HIS A 56 3.17 -2.85 14.50
C HIS A 56 3.71 -4.19 15.05
N LYS A 57 2.94 -4.89 15.88
CA LYS A 57 3.33 -6.20 16.43
C LYS A 57 3.18 -7.30 15.39
N VAL A 58 2.26 -7.15 14.44
CA VAL A 58 1.94 -8.16 13.42
C VAL A 58 2.79 -7.98 12.17
N GLN A 59 3.16 -6.74 11.84
CA GLN A 59 4.05 -6.42 10.73
C GLN A 59 5.27 -7.35 10.55
N PRO A 60 6.11 -7.60 11.56
CA PRO A 60 7.31 -8.44 11.37
C PRO A 60 6.95 -9.87 10.96
N PHE A 61 5.80 -10.41 11.42
CA PHE A 61 5.33 -11.73 11.01
C PHE A 61 4.87 -11.75 9.55
N VAL A 62 4.18 -10.71 9.10
CA VAL A 62 3.76 -10.57 7.69
C VAL A 62 4.97 -10.44 6.78
N GLN A 63 5.96 -9.62 7.16
CA GLN A 63 7.22 -9.48 6.43
C GLN A 63 7.97 -10.82 6.32
N GLU A 64 8.05 -11.59 7.40
CA GLU A 64 8.71 -12.89 7.40
C GLU A 64 7.97 -13.91 6.52
N ILE A 65 6.63 -13.92 6.53
CA ILE A 65 5.84 -14.74 5.59
C ILE A 65 6.16 -14.33 4.16
N CYS A 66 6.13 -13.03 3.85
CA CYS A 66 6.42 -12.53 2.51
C CYS A 66 7.82 -12.95 2.05
N ARG A 67 8.83 -12.81 2.92
CA ARG A 67 10.21 -13.22 2.66
C ARG A 67 10.33 -14.72 2.38
N ARG A 68 9.68 -15.58 3.18
CA ARG A 68 9.73 -17.04 3.00
C ARG A 68 9.09 -17.51 1.69
N HIS A 69 8.08 -16.79 1.20
CA HIS A 69 7.33 -17.15 -0.01
C HIS A 69 7.74 -16.34 -1.26
N GLY A 70 8.77 -15.48 -1.16
CA GLY A 70 9.19 -14.63 -2.28
C GLY A 70 8.17 -13.58 -2.71
N ILE A 71 7.30 -13.16 -1.78
CA ILE A 71 6.25 -12.16 -2.03
C ILE A 71 6.82 -10.78 -1.72
N LEU A 72 6.58 -9.82 -2.61
CA LEU A 72 7.00 -8.44 -2.41
C LEU A 72 6.15 -7.77 -1.32
N TYR A 73 6.80 -7.36 -0.24
CA TYR A 73 6.20 -6.49 0.77
C TYR A 73 6.46 -5.03 0.40
N LYS A 74 5.44 -4.32 -0.08
CA LYS A 74 5.56 -2.94 -0.56
C LYS A 74 5.54 -1.94 0.60
N SER A 75 6.70 -1.38 0.93
CA SER A 75 6.84 -0.27 1.89
C SER A 75 7.67 0.84 1.25
N THR A 76 7.31 2.10 1.48
CA THR A 76 7.97 3.26 0.87
C THR A 76 7.99 4.44 1.83
N SER A 77 8.99 5.33 1.73
CA SER A 77 9.00 6.56 2.52
C SER A 77 7.80 7.45 2.17
N PHE A 78 7.33 8.23 3.15
CA PHE A 78 6.22 9.16 2.95
C PHE A 78 6.47 10.12 1.76
N SER A 79 7.67 10.68 1.66
CA SER A 79 8.06 11.56 0.56
C SER A 79 8.10 10.83 -0.78
N GLY A 80 8.52 9.56 -0.80
CA GLY A 80 8.48 8.70 -1.98
C GLY A 80 7.06 8.47 -2.47
N ALA A 81 6.15 8.09 -1.57
CA ALA A 81 4.74 7.90 -1.88
C ALA A 81 4.07 9.18 -2.39
N LEU A 82 4.33 10.32 -1.76
CA LEU A 82 3.81 11.62 -2.20
C LEU A 82 4.29 11.98 -3.61
N LEU A 83 5.58 11.77 -3.90
CA LEU A 83 6.15 12.05 -5.21
C LEU A 83 5.55 11.17 -6.31
N GLU A 84 5.32 9.89 -6.03
CA GLU A 84 4.62 8.98 -6.96
C GLU A 84 3.22 9.49 -7.29
N ILE A 85 2.43 9.83 -6.28
CA ILE A 85 1.07 10.35 -6.48
C ILE A 85 1.08 11.63 -7.33
N LEU A 86 1.99 12.56 -7.04
CA LEU A 86 2.11 13.81 -7.82
C LEU A 86 2.52 13.56 -9.28
N ARG A 87 3.39 12.56 -9.53
CA ARG A 87 3.76 12.15 -10.88
C ARG A 87 2.58 11.55 -11.64
N ASP A 88 1.83 10.65 -10.99
CA ASP A 88 0.65 10.02 -11.56
C ASP A 88 -0.42 11.07 -11.92
N LEU A 89 -0.70 12.01 -11.00
CA LEU A 89 -1.62 13.12 -11.26
C LEU A 89 -1.17 14.00 -12.43
N ARG A 90 0.14 14.28 -12.53
CA ARG A 90 0.69 15.07 -13.64
C ARG A 90 0.55 14.34 -14.99
N ALA A 91 0.79 13.03 -15.01
CA ALA A 91 0.62 12.22 -16.21
C ALA A 91 -0.85 12.13 -16.65
N LEU A 92 -1.77 12.00 -15.70
CA LEU A 92 -3.21 12.02 -16.00
C LEU A 92 -3.66 13.38 -16.54
N SER A 93 -3.16 14.47 -15.96
CA SER A 93 -3.46 15.83 -16.40
C SER A 93 -3.03 16.08 -17.86
N SER A 94 -1.85 15.59 -18.27
CA SER A 94 -1.41 15.74 -19.67
C SER A 94 -2.26 14.96 -20.66
N VAL A 95 -2.71 13.76 -20.30
CA VAL A 95 -3.62 12.95 -21.12
C VAL A 95 -4.99 13.62 -21.29
N VAL A 96 -5.53 14.23 -20.22
CA VAL A 96 -6.81 14.95 -20.28
C VAL A 96 -6.68 16.20 -21.16
N HIS A 97 -5.59 16.97 -21.03
CA HIS A 97 -5.35 18.13 -21.89
C HIS A 97 -5.21 17.75 -23.38
N LEU A 98 -4.60 16.61 -23.69
CA LEU A 98 -4.50 16.10 -25.07
C LEU A 98 -5.84 15.62 -25.65
N LYS A 99 -6.80 15.22 -24.81
CA LYS A 99 -8.13 14.73 -25.24
C LYS A 99 -9.18 15.83 -25.35
N MET A 100 -8.96 16.99 -24.74
CA MET A 100 -9.88 18.13 -24.76
C MET A 100 -9.44 19.27 -25.70
N GLY A 101 -8.30 19.12 -26.38
CA GLY A 101 -7.78 20.04 -27.39
C GLY A 101 -8.02 19.57 -28.82
#